data_AF-A0A1F8N779-F1
#
_entry.id   AF-A0A1F8N779-F1
#
_cell.length_a   1.000
_cell.length_b   1.000
_cell.length_c   1.000
_cell.angle_alpha   90.00
_cell.angle_beta   90.00
_cell.angle_gamma   90.00
#
_symmetry.space_group_name_H-M   'P 1'
#
loop_
_entity.id
_entity.type
_entity.pdbx_description
1 polymer ?
#
loop_
_entity_poly.entity_id
_entity_poly.type
_entity_poly.pdbx_seq_one_letter_code
_entity_poly.pdbx_strand_id
1 'polypeptide(L)'
;MLIGTGASIVSIILLGLEPKGLNLFGAPINDFVVLTIIMLISGAAMGLIAPAANNACIELLPGRVATITGVRGMFRQSGSAISIAITTVVLQNFTSAGRGFMVAFLGLAGILAISVPFIFAMPASSAGPPPAAKEQQPAA
;
A
#
# COMPACT_ATOMS: atom_id res chain seq x y z
N MET A 1 -4.62 -1.26 10.39
CA MET A 1 -4.71 -0.64 9.05
C MET A 1 -4.24 0.82 9.07
N LEU A 2 -4.92 1.75 9.76
CA LEU A 2 -4.54 3.18 9.78
C LEU A 2 -3.10 3.46 10.22
N ILE A 3 -2.61 2.82 11.28
CA ILE A 3 -1.22 2.96 11.76
C ILE A 3 -0.23 2.56 10.67
N GLY A 4 -0.46 1.42 10.03
CA GLY A 4 0.38 0.93 8.92
C GLY A 4 0.35 1.90 7.74
N THR A 5 -0.84 2.36 7.32
CA THR A 5 -0.98 3.33 6.24
C THR A 5 -0.25 4.64 6.54
N GLY A 6 -0.39 5.17 7.77
CA GLY A 6 0.33 6.36 8.21
C GLY A 6 1.85 6.17 8.19
N ALA A 7 2.35 5.05 8.72
CA ALA A 7 3.78 4.72 8.69
C ALA A 7 4.31 4.58 7.24
N SER A 8 3.55 4.00 6.31
CA SER A 8 3.91 3.93 4.90
C SER A 8 3.96 5.32 4.25
N ILE A 9 2.98 6.20 4.52
CA ILE A 9 3.00 7.58 3.98
C ILE A 9 4.26 8.30 4.46
N VAL A 10 4.56 8.25 5.76
CA VAL A 10 5.77 8.87 6.32
C VAL A 10 7.03 8.30 5.67
N SER A 11 7.13 6.99 5.53
CA SER A 11 8.29 6.34 4.92
C SER A 11 8.50 6.76 3.46
N ILE A 12 7.42 6.84 2.67
CA ILE A 12 7.49 7.26 1.27
C ILE A 12 7.88 8.75 1.17
N ILE A 13 7.36 9.61 2.04
CA ILE A 13 7.76 11.03 2.10
C ILE A 13 9.25 11.13 2.43
N LEU A 14 9.74 10.37 3.41
CA LEU A 14 11.16 10.35 3.77
C LEU A 14 12.04 9.87 2.61
N LEU A 15 11.60 8.86 1.84
CA LEU A 15 12.31 8.44 0.62
C LEU A 15 12.35 9.55 -0.43
N GLY A 16 11.28 10.33 -0.59
CA GLY A 16 11.22 11.45 -1.52
C GLY A 16 12.09 12.64 -1.10
N LEU A 17 12.18 12.93 0.21
CA LEU A 17 12.98 14.03 0.74
C LEU A 17 14.48 13.74 0.78
N GLU A 18 14.86 12.46 0.76
CA GLU A 18 16.25 11.98 0.78
C GLU A 18 17.10 12.71 1.85
N PRO A 19 16.85 12.52 3.16
CA PRO A 19 17.59 13.20 4.22
C PRO A 19 19.09 12.85 4.14
N LYS A 20 19.93 13.88 3.95
CA LYS A 20 21.40 13.75 3.85
C LYS A 20 22.10 14.46 4.99
N GLY A 21 23.28 13.97 5.34
CA GLY A 21 24.18 14.67 6.27
C GLY A 21 23.65 14.78 7.69
N LEU A 22 22.89 13.79 8.14
CA LEU A 22 22.40 13.72 9.52
C LEU A 22 23.55 13.45 10.48
N ASN A 23 23.70 14.31 11.48
CA ASN A 23 24.67 14.13 12.56
C ASN A 23 23.92 13.75 13.84
N LEU A 24 24.30 12.63 14.45
CA LEU A 24 23.72 12.16 15.71
C LEU A 24 24.80 12.17 16.79
N PHE A 25 24.55 12.92 17.87
CA PHE A 25 25.51 13.12 18.97
C PHE A 25 26.91 13.55 18.50
N GLY A 26 26.99 14.35 17.43
CA GLY A 26 28.25 14.82 16.86
C GLY A 26 28.95 13.85 15.90
N ALA A 27 28.40 12.65 15.68
CA ALA A 27 28.90 11.70 14.69
C ALA A 27 28.04 11.73 13.41
N PRO A 28 28.65 11.78 12.21
CA PRO A 28 27.92 11.71 10.95
C PRO A 28 27.32 10.30 10.78
N ILE A 29 26.01 10.24 10.51
CA ILE A 29 25.34 9.01 10.10
C ILE A 29 25.53 8.83 8.60
N ASN A 30 25.88 7.61 8.19
CA ASN A 30 25.94 7.23 6.78
C ASN A 30 24.54 7.24 6.15
N ASP A 31 24.38 7.89 4.99
CA ASP A 31 23.13 7.94 4.23
C ASP A 31 22.52 6.54 3.97
N PHE A 32 23.37 5.52 3.79
CA PHE A 32 22.93 4.13 3.65
C PHE A 32 22.18 3.61 4.90
N VAL A 33 22.62 3.99 6.09
CA VAL A 33 21.96 3.62 7.35
C VAL A 33 20.60 4.31 7.46
N VAL A 34 20.53 5.59 7.08
CA VAL A 34 19.27 6.36 7.04
C VAL A 34 18.28 5.68 6.10
N LEU A 35 18.70 5.34 4.88
CA LEU A 35 17.85 4.63 3.91
C LEU A 35 17.41 3.26 4.42
N THR A 36 18.31 2.51 5.07
CA THR A 36 18.00 1.20 5.64
C THR A 36 16.92 1.30 6.73
N ILE A 37 17.00 2.31 7.59
CA ILE A 37 15.98 2.57 8.62
C ILE A 37 14.64 2.92 7.96
N ILE A 38 14.63 3.77 6.93
CA ILE A 38 13.40 4.11 6.21
C ILE A 38 12.80 2.85 5.55
N MET A 39 13.62 1.99 4.97
CA MET A 39 13.15 0.71 4.38
C MET A 39 12.63 -0.26 5.44
N LEU A 40 13.24 -0.31 6.63
CA LEU A 40 12.74 -1.10 7.76
C LEU A 40 11.34 -0.64 8.19
N ILE A 41 11.13 0.67 8.33
CA ILE A 41 9.83 1.25 8.68
C ILE A 41 8.81 0.93 7.58
N SER A 42 9.19 1.07 6.31
CA SER A 42 8.34 0.74 5.16
C SER A 42 7.91 -0.74 5.16
N GLY A 43 8.84 -1.66 5.42
CA GLY A 43 8.56 -3.09 5.54
C GLY A 43 7.62 -3.41 6.70
N ALA A 44 7.88 -2.82 7.87
CA ALA A 44 7.01 -2.98 9.04
C ALA A 44 5.59 -2.44 8.78
N ALA A 45 5.49 -1.27 8.14
CA ALA A 45 4.22 -0.67 7.76
C ALA A 45 3.41 -1.59 6.83
N MET A 46 4.05 -2.18 5.82
CA MET A 46 3.42 -3.19 4.96
C MET A 46 2.98 -4.44 5.74
N GLY A 47 3.77 -4.89 6.71
CA GLY A 47 3.41 -5.97 7.63
C GLY A 47 2.17 -5.69 8.48
N LEU A 48 1.85 -4.42 8.74
CA LEU A 48 0.61 -4.01 9.44
C LEU A 48 -0.57 -3.83 8.49
N ILE A 49 -0.33 -3.35 7.26
CA ILE A 49 -1.39 -3.11 6.27
C ILE A 49 -1.89 -4.44 5.70
N ALA A 50 -0.98 -5.32 5.26
CA ALA A 50 -1.31 -6.52 4.50
C ALA A 50 -2.30 -7.45 5.23
N PRO A 51 -2.06 -7.91 6.47
CA PRO A 51 -3.01 -8.77 7.18
C PRO A 51 -4.33 -8.04 7.51
N ALA A 52 -4.27 -6.77 7.91
CA ALA A 52 -5.47 -6.01 8.27
C ALA A 52 -6.41 -5.80 7.07
N ALA A 53 -5.87 -5.37 5.93
CA ALA A 53 -6.64 -5.19 4.70
C ALA A 53 -7.15 -6.54 4.17
N ASN A 54 -6.35 -7.60 4.30
CA ASN A 54 -6.76 -8.92 3.86
C ASN A 54 -7.94 -9.46 4.65
N ASN A 55 -7.90 -9.32 5.98
CA ASN A 55 -8.96 -9.79 6.87
C ASN A 55 -10.25 -8.97 6.65
N ALA A 56 -10.14 -7.65 6.53
CA ALA A 56 -11.28 -6.78 6.29
C ALA A 56 -11.97 -7.09 4.94
N CYS A 57 -11.22 -7.40 3.88
CA CYS A 57 -11.82 -7.84 2.61
C CYS A 57 -12.60 -9.15 2.73
N ILE A 58 -12.09 -10.13 3.49
CA ILE A 58 -12.78 -11.42 3.67
C ILE A 58 -14.10 -11.22 4.42
N GLU A 59 -14.10 -10.36 5.43
CA GLU A 59 -15.26 -10.04 6.24
C GLU A 59 -16.38 -9.33 5.45
N LEU A 60 -16.04 -8.62 4.37
CA LEU A 60 -17.03 -8.01 3.48
C LEU A 60 -17.85 -9.04 2.71
N LEU A 61 -17.25 -10.18 2.35
CA LEU A 61 -17.91 -11.19 1.50
C LEU A 61 -17.54 -12.63 1.93
N PRO A 62 -17.98 -13.07 3.13
CA PRO A 62 -17.53 -14.34 3.72
C PRO A 62 -17.95 -15.57 2.90
N GLY A 63 -19.07 -15.49 2.17
CA GLY A 63 -19.55 -16.58 1.31
C GLY A 63 -18.81 -16.70 -0.03
N ARG A 64 -17.95 -15.75 -0.41
CA ARG A 64 -17.23 -15.76 -1.70
C ARG A 64 -15.78 -15.31 -1.55
N VAL A 65 -15.06 -15.91 -0.60
CA VAL A 65 -13.65 -15.58 -0.28
C VAL A 65 -12.74 -15.66 -1.50
N ALA A 66 -12.90 -16.69 -2.35
CA ALA A 66 -12.12 -16.83 -3.57
C ALA A 66 -12.31 -15.66 -4.54
N THR A 67 -13.56 -15.24 -4.74
CA THR A 67 -13.90 -14.11 -5.63
C THR A 67 -13.35 -12.79 -5.09
N ILE A 68 -13.58 -12.46 -3.82
CA ILE A 68 -13.11 -11.18 -3.24
C ILE A 68 -11.57 -11.12 -3.21
N THR A 69 -10.92 -12.25 -2.90
CA THR A 69 -9.45 -12.35 -2.90
C THR A 69 -8.88 -12.21 -4.31
N GLY A 70 -9.52 -12.84 -5.31
CA GLY A 70 -9.14 -12.74 -6.72
C GLY A 70 -9.26 -11.32 -7.24
N VAL A 71 -10.42 -10.67 -7.03
CA VAL A 71 -10.65 -9.27 -7.44
C VAL A 71 -9.65 -8.33 -6.78
N ARG A 72 -9.43 -8.46 -5.46
CA ARG A 72 -8.41 -7.69 -4.73
C ARG A 72 -7.01 -7.91 -5.32
N GLY A 73 -6.66 -9.15 -5.62
CA GLY A 73 -5.38 -9.50 -6.24
C GLY A 73 -5.19 -8.80 -7.58
N MET A 74 -6.21 -8.80 -8.44
CA MET A 74 -6.18 -8.13 -9.73
C MET A 74 -6.01 -6.61 -9.60
N PHE A 75 -6.75 -5.95 -8.70
CA PHE A 75 -6.56 -4.52 -8.44
C PHE A 75 -5.15 -4.20 -7.96
N ARG A 76 -4.59 -5.02 -7.05
CA ARG A 76 -3.24 -4.82 -6.54
C ARG A 76 -2.19 -5.00 -7.63
N GLN A 77 -2.34 -6.01 -8.48
CA GLN A 77 -1.42 -6.29 -9.58
C GLN A 77 -1.48 -5.19 -10.66
N SER A 78 -2.68 -4.80 -11.08
CA SER A 78 -2.89 -3.74 -12.04
C SER A 78 -2.39 -2.39 -11.50
N GLY A 79 -2.69 -2.07 -10.25
CA GLY A 79 -2.18 -0.86 -9.59
C GLY A 79 -0.66 -0.82 -9.54
N SER A 80 -0.01 -1.94 -9.22
CA SER A 80 1.46 -2.06 -9.27
C SER A 80 2.01 -1.85 -10.68
N ALA A 81 1.40 -2.45 -11.70
CA ALA A 81 1.84 -2.31 -13.08
C ALA A 81 1.72 -0.85 -13.57
N ILE A 82 0.58 -0.20 -13.30
CA ILE A 82 0.34 1.21 -13.61
C ILE A 82 1.36 2.10 -12.89
N SER A 83 1.59 1.87 -11.60
CA SER A 83 2.54 2.64 -10.80
C SER A 83 3.97 2.55 -11.35
N ILE A 84 4.43 1.34 -11.70
CA ILE A 84 5.77 1.12 -12.26
C ILE A 84 5.89 1.82 -13.61
N ALA A 85 4.90 1.69 -14.50
CA ALA A 85 4.90 2.33 -15.80
C ALA A 85 4.96 3.86 -15.68
N ILE A 86 4.10 4.46 -14.86
CA ILE A 86 4.09 5.90 -14.61
C ILE A 86 5.42 6.37 -14.01
N THR A 87 5.91 5.68 -12.98
CA THR A 87 7.20 6.03 -12.34
C THR A 87 8.34 5.96 -13.35
N THR A 88 8.35 4.95 -14.22
CA THR A 88 9.37 4.81 -15.27
C THR A 88 9.34 5.98 -16.24
N VAL A 89 8.16 6.36 -16.74
CA VAL A 89 7.99 7.52 -17.62
C VAL A 89 8.43 8.80 -16.91
N VAL A 90 8.04 8.99 -15.65
CA VAL A 90 8.47 10.13 -14.83
C VAL A 90 9.99 10.19 -14.78
N LEU A 91 10.67 9.11 -14.37
CA LEU A 91 12.13 9.07 -14.25
C LEU A 91 12.85 9.36 -15.57
N GLN A 92 12.32 8.88 -16.70
CA GLN A 92 12.89 9.15 -18.03
C GLN A 92 12.77 10.61 -18.46
N ASN A 93 11.79 11.36 -17.94
CA ASN A 93 11.59 12.77 -18.26
C ASN A 93 12.45 13.72 -17.40
N PHE A 94 13.06 13.23 -16.32
CA PHE A 94 13.93 14.04 -15.47
C PHE A 94 15.41 13.82 -15.81
N THR A 95 16.16 14.91 -15.98
CA THR A 95 17.63 14.86 -16.20
C THR A 95 18.41 14.42 -14.96
N SER A 96 17.83 14.61 -13.77
CA SER A 96 18.41 14.20 -12.49
C SER A 96 17.57 13.07 -11.90
N ALA A 97 18.20 11.90 -11.70
CA ALA A 97 17.55 10.74 -11.10
C ALA A 97 16.97 11.05 -9.70
N GLY A 98 17.69 11.82 -8.88
CA GLY A 98 17.22 12.21 -7.54
C GLY A 98 15.92 13.03 -7.58
N ARG A 99 15.81 14.01 -8.48
CA ARG A 99 14.56 14.79 -8.66
C ARG A 99 13.42 13.92 -9.19
N GLY A 100 13.71 13.01 -10.12
CA GLY A 100 12.71 12.09 -10.64
C GLY A 100 12.14 11.17 -9.54
N PHE A 101 13.01 10.60 -8.70
CA PHE A 101 12.57 9.77 -7.56
C PHE A 101 11.83 10.59 -6.50
N MET A 102 12.27 11.82 -6.21
CA MET A 102 11.55 12.73 -5.31
C MET A 102 10.10 12.93 -5.78
N VAL A 103 9.90 13.27 -7.05
CA VAL A 103 8.56 13.49 -7.62
C VAL A 103 7.73 12.20 -7.59
N ALA A 104 8.33 11.06 -7.94
CA ALA A 104 7.65 9.76 -7.93
C ALA A 104 7.18 9.37 -6.51
N PHE A 105 8.06 9.46 -5.52
CA PHE A 105 7.72 9.12 -4.14
C PHE A 105 6.72 10.10 -3.54
N LEU A 106 6.88 11.41 -3.72
CA LEU A 106 5.90 12.38 -3.22
C LEU A 106 4.53 12.23 -3.89
N GLY A 107 4.50 11.93 -5.19
CA GLY A 107 3.28 11.59 -5.91
C GLY A 107 2.59 10.36 -5.33
N LEU A 108 3.36 9.29 -5.08
CA LEU A 108 2.84 8.06 -4.47
C LEU A 108 2.34 8.30 -3.03
N ALA A 109 3.05 9.10 -2.24
CA ALA A 109 2.62 9.50 -0.90
C ALA A 109 1.29 10.28 -0.96
N GLY A 110 1.14 11.18 -1.93
CA GLY A 110 -0.10 11.91 -2.16
C GLY A 110 -1.27 10.99 -2.50
N ILE A 111 -1.08 10.04 -3.42
CA ILE A 111 -2.10 9.04 -3.78
C ILE A 111 -2.47 8.19 -2.57
N LEU A 112 -1.48 7.73 -1.79
CA LEU A 112 -1.73 6.95 -0.58
C LEU A 112 -2.45 7.76 0.50
N ALA A 113 -2.14 9.04 0.67
CA ALA A 113 -2.85 9.94 1.58
C ALA A 113 -4.31 10.14 1.15
N ILE A 114 -4.57 10.31 -0.16
CA ILE A 114 -5.93 10.40 -0.73
C ILE A 114 -6.71 9.10 -0.49
N SER A 115 -6.04 7.96 -0.36
CA SER A 115 -6.72 6.69 -0.06
C SER A 115 -7.24 6.60 1.39
N VAL A 116 -6.71 7.40 2.33
CA VAL A 116 -7.05 7.32 3.77
C VAL A 116 -8.53 7.56 4.05
N PRO A 117 -9.19 8.61 3.50
CA PRO A 117 -10.65 8.78 3.63
C PRO A 117 -11.47 7.56 3.20
N PHE A 118 -11.04 6.82 2.18
CA PHE A 118 -11.74 5.63 1.70
C PHE A 118 -11.70 4.48 2.69
N ILE A 119 -10.71 4.45 3.59
CA ILE A 119 -10.64 3.47 4.70
C ILE A 119 -11.83 3.67 5.64
N PHE A 120 -12.21 4.92 5.93
CA PHE A 120 -13.35 5.24 6.78
C PHE A 120 -14.70 5.03 6.07
N ALA A 121 -14.72 5.08 4.74
CA ALA A 121 -15.90 4.80 3.93
C ALA A 121 -16.16 3.30 3.73
N MET A 122 -15.30 2.42 4.25
CA MET A 122 -15.46 0.97 4.11
C MET A 122 -16.77 0.52 4.78
N PRO A 123 -17.67 -0.16 4.05
CA PRO A 123 -18.92 -0.65 4.63
C PRO A 123 -18.67 -1.60 5.79
N ALA A 124 -19.50 -1.52 6.83
CA ALA A 124 -19.57 -2.59 7.82
C ALA A 124 -20.00 -3.90 7.13
N SER A 125 -19.49 -5.04 7.62
CA SER A 125 -19.75 -6.37 7.04
C SER A 125 -21.21 -6.52 6.59
N SER A 126 -21.41 -6.94 5.33
CA SER A 126 -22.75 -7.31 4.88
C SER A 126 -23.14 -8.63 5.53
N ALA A 127 -23.78 -8.55 6.70
CA ALA A 127 -24.63 -9.62 7.18
C ALA A 127 -25.87 -9.69 6.27
N GLY A 128 -25.68 -10.08 5.01
CA GLY A 128 -26.78 -10.50 4.15
C GLY A 128 -27.39 -11.78 4.73
N PRO A 129 -28.71 -12.02 4.54
CA PRO A 129 -29.34 -13.24 5.04
C PRO A 129 -28.58 -14.46 4.55
N PRO A 130 -28.52 -15.55 5.36
CA PRO A 130 -27.86 -16.78 4.94
C PRO A 130 -28.38 -17.19 3.55
N PRO A 131 -27.51 -17.62 2.63
CA PRO A 131 -27.94 -18.02 1.30
C PRO A 131 -29.02 -19.08 1.45
N ALA A 132 -30.21 -18.81 0.90
CA ALA A 132 -31.24 -19.83 0.77
C ALA A 132 -30.57 -21.05 0.14
N ALA A 133 -30.64 -22.18 0.85
CA ALA A 133 -30.03 -23.43 0.44
C ALA A 133 -30.48 -23.73 -0.99
N LYS A 134 -29.59 -23.49 -1.96
CA LYS A 134 -29.83 -23.96 -3.32
C LYS A 134 -29.69 -25.47 -3.27
N GLU A 135 -30.82 -26.12 -3.46
CA GLU A 135 -31.00 -27.55 -3.58
C GLU A 135 -29.80 -28.20 -4.28
N GLN A 136 -29.26 -29.22 -3.61
CA GLN A 136 -28.45 -30.23 -4.26
C GLN A 136 -29.30 -30.85 -5.37
N GLN A 137 -29.16 -30.36 -6.60
CA GLN A 137 -29.72 -31.03 -7.75
C GLN A 137 -28.83 -32.26 -8.02
N PRO A 138 -29.36 -33.49 -7.90
CA PRO A 138 -28.57 -34.68 -8.18
C PRO A 138 -28.21 -34.69 -9.66
N ALA A 139 -26.95 -35.00 -9.95
CA ALA A 139 -26.52 -35.35 -11.30
C ALA A 139 -27.37 -36.54 -11.78
N ALA A 140 -28.16 -36.30 -12.82
CA ALA A 140 -28.81 -37.33 -13.63
C ALA A 140 -27.90 -37.67 -14.82
#